data_AF-A0A1M5LUN5-F1
#
_entry.id   AF-A0A1M5LUN5-F1
#
_cell.length_a   1.000
_cell.length_b   1.000
_cell.length_c   1.000
_cell.angle_alpha   90.00
_cell.angle_beta   90.00
_cell.angle_gamma   90.00
#
_symmetry.space_group_name_H-M   'P 1'
#
loop_
_entity.id
_entity.type
_entity.pdbx_description
1 polymer ?
#
loop_
_entity_poly.entity_id
_entity_poly.type
_entity_poly.pdbx_seq_one_letter_code
_entity_poly.pdbx_strand_id
1 'polypeptide(L)'
;MSVETATATGEDTGTATSTASSTSVASAVTSPLPTAPYSVVWSGGHPYVREGDEGRTRWVGLDDRGRPLSLTDADLLRRGWSRTQRS
;
A
#
# COMPACT_ATOMS: atom_id res chain seq x y z
N MET A 1 -42.05 -30.59 45.71
CA MET A 1 -42.01 -29.13 45.51
C MET A 1 -41.30 -28.89 44.20
N SER A 2 -42.04 -28.45 43.19
CA SER A 2 -41.58 -28.04 41.88
C SER A 2 -40.80 -26.73 41.97
N VAL A 3 -39.77 -26.57 41.12
CA VAL A 3 -39.52 -25.31 40.40
C VAL A 3 -38.94 -25.66 39.03
N GLU A 4 -39.45 -24.96 38.02
CA GLU A 4 -39.14 -25.06 36.60
C GLU A 4 -38.41 -23.79 36.13
N THR A 5 -37.76 -23.87 34.96
CA THR A 5 -37.26 -22.76 34.09
C THR A 5 -36.03 -21.97 34.58
N ALA A 6 -35.09 -21.48 33.76
CA ALA A 6 -35.14 -21.09 32.35
C ALA A 6 -33.75 -21.15 31.67
N THR A 7 -33.78 -21.13 30.34
CA THR A 7 -32.68 -21.01 29.37
C THR A 7 -31.88 -19.71 29.43
N ALA A 8 -30.57 -19.75 29.19
CA ALA A 8 -29.85 -18.67 28.50
C ALA A 8 -28.55 -19.19 27.86
N THR A 9 -28.59 -19.30 26.53
CA THR A 9 -27.43 -19.40 25.63
C THR A 9 -26.59 -18.12 25.75
N GLY A 10 -25.27 -18.28 25.85
CA GLY A 10 -24.30 -17.19 25.85
C GLY A 10 -22.91 -17.73 25.58
N GLU A 11 -22.68 -18.15 24.33
CA GLU A 11 -21.35 -18.52 23.84
C GLU A 11 -20.53 -17.25 23.61
N ASP A 12 -19.73 -16.83 24.61
CA ASP A 12 -18.76 -15.76 24.43
C ASP A 12 -17.39 -16.36 24.03
N THR A 13 -17.23 -16.61 22.73
CA THR A 13 -15.93 -16.99 22.15
C THR A 13 -15.19 -15.72 21.75
N GLY A 14 -14.59 -15.06 22.73
CA GLY A 14 -13.66 -13.94 22.54
C GLY A 14 -12.26 -14.41 22.10
N THR A 15 -12.16 -15.24 21.06
CA THR A 15 -10.87 -15.56 20.44
C THR A 15 -10.49 -14.40 19.51
N ALA A 16 -9.71 -13.46 20.03
CA ALA A 16 -9.09 -12.41 19.24
C ALA A 16 -8.06 -13.03 18.27
N THR A 17 -8.58 -13.54 17.16
CA THR A 17 -7.83 -14.00 16.01
C THR A 17 -7.23 -12.78 15.31
N SER A 18 -6.02 -12.39 15.72
CA SER A 18 -5.17 -11.52 14.90
C SER A 18 -4.61 -12.33 13.74
N THR A 19 -5.47 -12.67 12.79
CA THR A 19 -5.03 -13.16 11.48
C THR A 19 -4.65 -11.92 10.68
N ALA A 20 -3.37 -11.56 10.73
CA ALA A 20 -2.75 -10.84 9.63
C ALA A 20 -2.82 -11.75 8.40
N SER A 21 -3.96 -11.72 7.70
CA SER A 21 -4.10 -12.30 6.37
C SER A 21 -3.25 -11.46 5.44
N SER A 22 -1.94 -11.75 5.40
CA SER A 22 -1.12 -11.48 4.24
C SER A 22 -1.64 -12.40 3.14
N THR A 23 -2.75 -11.99 2.53
CA THR A 23 -3.28 -12.63 1.33
C THR A 23 -2.25 -12.40 0.24
N SER A 24 -1.34 -13.35 0.12
CA SER A 24 -0.53 -13.55 -1.07
C SER A 24 -1.52 -13.93 -2.17
N VAL A 25 -2.12 -12.92 -2.81
CA VAL A 25 -3.05 -13.14 -3.90
C VAL A 25 -2.28 -13.82 -5.02
N ALA A 26 -2.89 -14.91 -5.46
CA ALA A 26 -2.49 -15.78 -6.54
C ALA A 26 -1.91 -15.03 -7.73
N SER A 27 -1.07 -15.73 -8.49
CA SER A 27 -0.62 -15.37 -9.83
C SER A 27 -1.83 -15.11 -10.73
N ALA A 28 -2.39 -13.91 -10.62
CA ALA A 28 -3.35 -13.37 -11.56
C ALA A 28 -2.60 -13.27 -12.89
N VAL A 29 -3.19 -13.83 -13.94
CA VAL A 29 -2.75 -13.58 -15.31
C VAL A 29 -2.59 -12.07 -15.47
N THR A 30 -1.34 -11.60 -15.49
CA THR A 30 -1.02 -10.18 -15.56
C THR A 30 -1.39 -9.72 -16.96
N SER A 31 -2.66 -9.35 -17.18
CA SER A 31 -2.93 -8.35 -18.21
C SER A 31 -1.95 -7.23 -17.91
N PRO A 32 -1.03 -6.90 -18.84
CA PRO A 32 -0.06 -5.86 -18.57
C PRO A 32 -0.87 -4.65 -18.14
N LEU A 33 -0.54 -4.10 -16.98
CA LEU A 33 -1.11 -2.82 -16.59
C LEU A 33 -0.93 -1.91 -17.82
N PRO A 34 -1.92 -1.08 -18.18
CA PRO A 34 -1.89 -0.24 -19.38
C PRO A 34 -0.70 0.75 -19.38
N THR A 35 0.06 0.74 -18.30
CA THR A 35 1.31 1.40 -18.05
C THR A 35 2.48 0.44 -18.32
N ALA A 36 3.27 0.70 -19.37
CA ALA A 36 4.62 0.14 -19.54
C ALA A 36 5.41 0.26 -18.22
N PRO A 37 6.46 -0.55 -17.93
CA PRO A 37 7.03 -0.65 -16.58
C PRO A 37 7.54 0.71 -16.08
N TYR A 38 6.67 1.42 -15.37
CA TYR A 38 7.02 2.67 -14.73
C TYR A 38 7.77 2.31 -13.46
N SER A 39 9.01 2.80 -13.37
CA SER A 39 9.80 2.64 -12.16
C SER A 39 9.12 3.39 -11.03
N VAL A 40 9.14 2.81 -9.83
CA VAL A 40 8.68 3.47 -8.60
C VAL A 40 9.87 3.63 -7.67
N VAL A 41 9.98 4.79 -7.04
CA VAL A 41 10.96 5.09 -6.00
C VAL A 41 10.28 5.71 -4.78
N TRP A 42 10.96 5.66 -3.65
CA TRP A 42 10.49 6.23 -2.39
C TRP A 42 11.39 7.39 -1.99
N SER A 43 10.80 8.51 -1.58
CA SER A 43 11.54 9.67 -1.05
C SER A 43 10.71 10.33 0.04
N GLY A 44 11.31 10.61 1.20
CA GLY A 44 10.61 11.20 2.34
C GLY A 44 9.40 10.40 2.83
N GLY A 45 9.38 9.08 2.66
CA GLY A 45 8.24 8.23 3.03
C GLY A 45 7.14 8.11 1.97
N HIS A 46 7.27 8.77 0.82
CA HIS A 46 6.24 8.78 -0.23
C HIS A 46 6.70 8.06 -1.50
N PRO A 47 5.78 7.36 -2.20
CA PRO A 47 6.06 6.78 -3.49
C PRO A 47 5.99 7.82 -4.61
N TYR A 48 6.90 7.70 -5.57
CA TYR A 48 6.91 8.48 -6.80
C TYR A 48 7.03 7.54 -7.99
N VAL A 49 6.16 7.73 -8.99
CA VAL A 49 6.09 6.94 -10.21
C VAL A 49 6.77 7.72 -11.34
N ARG A 50 7.61 7.03 -12.12
CA ARG A 50 8.22 7.60 -13.32
C ARG A 50 7.17 7.74 -14.42
N GLU A 51 7.06 8.93 -14.99
CA GLU A 51 6.23 9.22 -16.17
C GLU A 51 7.12 9.73 -17.32
N GLY A 52 6.79 9.31 -18.54
CA GLY A 52 7.46 9.74 -19.77
C GLY A 52 8.72 8.97 -20.15
N ASP A 53 9.13 9.12 -21.41
CA ASP A 53 10.30 8.45 -22.00
C ASP A 53 11.62 9.21 -21.76
N GLU A 54 12.72 8.64 -22.22
CA GLU A 54 14.06 9.20 -22.09
C GLU A 54 14.12 10.66 -22.59
N GLY A 55 14.56 11.58 -21.71
CA GLY A 55 14.69 13.01 -22.00
C GLY A 55 13.54 13.90 -21.53
N ARG A 56 12.39 13.33 -21.12
CA ARG A 56 11.27 14.07 -20.48
C ARG A 56 10.70 13.36 -19.26
N THR A 57 11.54 12.61 -18.57
CA THR A 57 11.14 11.88 -17.38
C THR A 57 10.72 12.83 -16.25
N ARG A 58 9.54 12.60 -15.69
CA ARG A 58 9.05 13.23 -14.47
C ARG A 58 8.70 12.16 -13.44
N TRP A 59 8.75 12.52 -12.17
CA TRP A 59 8.39 11.65 -11.06
C TRP A 59 7.18 12.23 -10.36
N VAL A 60 6.06 11.52 -10.41
CA VAL A 60 4.78 12.00 -9.89
C VAL A 60 4.41 11.22 -8.63
N GLY A 61 4.09 11.96 -7.58
CA GLY A 61 3.74 11.41 -6.27
C GLY A 61 2.98 12.42 -5.43
N LEU A 62 2.94 12.20 -4.12
CA LEU A 62 2.32 13.09 -3.15
C LEU A 62 3.36 13.63 -2.17
N ASP A 63 3.11 14.82 -1.63
CA ASP A 63 3.84 15.33 -0.47
C ASP A 63 3.22 14.87 0.85
N ASP A 64 3.81 15.28 1.97
CA ASP A 64 3.32 14.96 3.33
C ASP A 64 1.90 15.47 3.62
N ARG A 65 1.39 16.40 2.81
CA ARG A 65 0.03 16.96 2.93
C ARG A 65 -0.95 16.28 1.97
N GLY A 66 -0.52 15.26 1.23
CA GLY A 66 -1.32 14.59 0.22
C GLY A 66 -1.51 15.43 -1.05
N ARG A 67 -0.69 16.46 -1.28
CA ARG A 67 -0.78 17.29 -2.49
C ARG A 67 0.00 16.65 -3.64
N PRO A 68 -0.54 16.65 -4.87
CA PRO A 68 0.20 16.20 -6.04
C PRO A 68 1.50 16.96 -6.22
N LEU A 69 2.58 16.23 -6.48
CA LEU A 69 3.92 16.78 -6.69
C LEU A 69 4.58 16.10 -7.89
N SER A 70 5.19 16.91 -8.76
CA SER A 70 6.02 16.44 -9.87
C SER A 70 7.46 16.86 -9.65
N LEU A 71 8.36 15.89 -9.69
CA LEU A 71 9.80 16.04 -9.46
C LEU A 71 10.60 15.69 -10.71
N THR A 72 11.78 16.29 -10.84
CA THR A 72 12.81 15.88 -11.80
C THR A 72 13.72 14.81 -11.18
N ASP A 73 14.54 14.15 -12.01
CA ASP A 73 15.59 13.26 -11.51
C ASP A 73 16.54 13.97 -10.53
N ALA A 74 16.88 15.24 -10.81
CA ALA A 74 17.74 16.04 -9.95
C ALA A 74 17.10 16.35 -8.58
N ASP A 75 15.77 16.52 -8.53
CA ASP A 75 15.06 16.72 -7.27
C ASP A 75 15.08 15.46 -6.40
N LEU A 76 14.84 14.29 -7.00
CA LEU A 76 14.94 13.03 -6.28
C LEU A 76 16.35 12.78 -5.77
N LEU A 77 17.38 13.01 -6.60
CA LEU A 77 18.78 12.87 -6.18
C LEU A 77 19.10 13.76 -4.97
N ARG A 78 18.63 15.01 -4.95
CA ARG A 78 18.82 15.93 -3.82
C ARG A 78 18.09 15.48 -2.55
N ARG A 79 16.88 14.93 -2.69
CA ARG A 79 16.06 14.46 -1.55
C ARG A 79 16.54 13.13 -0.98
N GLY A 80 17.29 12.36 -1.78
CA GLY A 80 17.54 10.96 -1.52
C GLY A 80 16.31 10.13 -1.84
N TRP A 81 16.54 8.99 -2.51
CA TRP A 81 15.48 8.06 -2.86
C TRP A 81 15.95 6.61 -2.74
N SER A 82 15.00 5.69 -2.60
CA SER A 82 15.25 4.24 -2.56
C SER A 82 14.29 3.48 -3.47
N ARG A 83 14.72 2.29 -3.92
CA ARG A 83 13.86 1.37 -4.69
C ARG A 83 12.85 0.62 -3.83
N THR A 84 13.06 0.60 -2.51
CA THR A 84 12.19 -0.06 -1.55
C THR A 84 11.63 0.98 -0.59
N GLN A 85 10.40 0.76 -0.12
CA GLN A 85 9.88 1.50 1.02
C GLN A 85 10.76 1.17 2.23
N ARG A 86 11.35 2.19 2.86
CA ARG A 86 11.91 2.06 4.21
C ARG A 86 10.94 2.80 5.13
N SER A 87 10.34 2.04 6.04
CA SER A 87 9.46 2.49 7.13
C SER A 87 10.23 3.34 8.14
#